data_AF-A0A3M1LF45-F1
#
_entry.id   AF-A0A3M1LF45-F1
#
_cell.length_a   1.000
_cell.length_b   1.000
_cell.length_c   1.000
_cell.angle_alpha   90.00
_cell.angle_beta   90.00
_cell.angle_gamma   90.00
#
_symmetry.space_group_name_H-M   'P 1'
#
loop_
_entity.id
_entity.type
_entity.pdbx_description
1 polymer ?
#
loop_
_entity_poly.entity_id
_entity_poly.type
_entity_poly.pdbx_seq_one_letter_code
_entity_poly.pdbx_strand_id
1 'polypeptide(L)'
;MEADENVLYLANKYVLDELRSPLELICADAYAFLLSNERRFDLIAMDVFVDNQVPQKFESPEFLQALARALQPRGLLLYNRLYLEEGDRTHTRSFFRGPFRQVFPEGKCLELEDNCMLLNRPLENKD
;
A
#
# COMPACT_ATOMS: atom_id res chain seq x y z
N MET A 1 -0.98 -0.65 10.07
CA MET A 1 0.20 -1.13 10.81
C MET A 1 1.16 0.01 10.86
N GLU A 2 1.82 0.20 11.99
CA GLU A 2 2.82 1.24 12.18
C GLU A 2 4.06 0.57 12.78
N ALA A 3 5.24 0.92 12.29
CA ALA A 3 6.50 0.39 12.80
C ALA A 3 7.07 1.27 13.92
N ASP A 4 6.67 2.54 14.01
CA ASP A 4 7.13 3.49 15.02
C ASP A 4 6.16 3.60 16.21
N GLU A 5 6.63 3.14 17.38
CA GLU A 5 5.88 3.19 18.63
C GLU A 5 5.53 4.62 19.08
N ASN A 6 6.34 5.63 18.74
CA ASN A 6 6.06 7.03 19.09
C ASN A 6 4.95 7.61 18.23
N VAL A 7 4.93 7.29 16.93
CA VAL A 7 3.84 7.68 16.02
C VAL A 7 2.53 7.06 16.51
N LEU A 8 2.58 5.77 16.89
CA LEU A 8 1.44 5.06 17.45
C LEU A 8 0.93 5.72 18.75
N TYR A 9 1.83 6.09 19.66
CA TYR A 9 1.48 6.77 20.90
C TYR A 9 0.84 8.14 20.65
N LEU A 10 1.37 8.95 19.73
CA LEU A 10 0.81 10.25 19.39
C LEU A 10 -0.57 10.13 18.75
N ALA A 11 -0.76 9.16 17.83
CA ALA A 11 -2.07 8.88 17.25
C ALA A 11 -3.09 8.49 18.33
N ASN A 12 -2.69 7.62 19.26
CA ASN A 12 -3.53 7.23 20.40
C ASN A 12 -3.93 8.42 21.27
N LYS A 13 -2.95 9.26 21.62
CA LYS A 13 -3.13 10.37 22.54
C LYS A 13 -3.97 11.52 21.99
N TYR A 14 -3.93 11.78 20.68
CA TYR A 14 -4.48 13.01 20.12
C TYR A 14 -5.58 12.81 19.07
N VAL A 15 -5.74 11.61 18.51
CA VAL A 15 -6.65 11.39 17.36
C VAL A 15 -7.72 10.35 17.64
N LEU A 16 -7.43 9.33 18.46
CA LEU A 16 -8.34 8.19 18.63
C LEU A 16 -9.67 8.54 19.29
N ASP A 17 -9.68 9.47 20.24
CA ASP A 17 -10.92 9.90 20.92
C ASP A 17 -11.94 10.55 19.97
N GLU A 18 -11.48 11.03 18.80
CA GLU A 18 -12.35 11.63 17.77
C GLU A 18 -12.92 10.60 16.79
N LEU A 19 -12.38 9.37 16.77
CA LEU A 19 -12.80 8.32 15.86
C LEU A 19 -14.00 7.54 16.41
N ARG A 20 -15.09 7.52 15.63
CA ARG A 20 -16.34 6.83 16.00
C ARG A 20 -16.42 5.38 15.53
N SER A 21 -15.52 4.96 14.65
CA SER A 21 -15.47 3.60 14.10
C SER A 21 -14.44 2.75 14.85
N PRO A 22 -14.65 1.42 14.99
CA PRO A 22 -13.64 0.54 15.55
C PRO A 22 -12.32 0.66 14.77
N LEU A 23 -11.25 1.00 15.48
CA LEU A 23 -9.91 1.08 14.93
C LEU A 23 -9.00 0.09 15.64
N GLU A 24 -8.26 -0.68 14.86
CA GLU A 24 -7.24 -1.59 15.35
C GLU A 24 -5.88 -1.07 14.86
N LEU A 25 -5.04 -0.65 15.80
CA LEU A 25 -3.67 -0.27 15.51
C LEU A 25 -2.74 -1.42 15.89
N ILE A 26 -1.93 -1.83 14.93
CA ILE A 26 -1.00 -2.96 15.09
C ILE A 26 0.42 -2.39 14.93
N CYS A 27 1.20 -2.46 16.01
CA CYS A 27 2.62 -2.11 16.01
C CYS A 27 3.43 -3.29 15.45
N ALA A 28 3.65 -3.31 14.14
CA ALA A 28 4.34 -4.41 13.47
C ALA A 28 4.92 -3.98 12.13
N ASP A 29 5.98 -4.68 11.73
CA ASP A 29 6.48 -4.59 10.36
C ASP A 29 5.43 -5.10 9.37
N ALA A 30 5.06 -4.25 8.41
CA ALA A 30 3.99 -4.55 7.47
C ALA A 30 4.29 -5.74 6.55
N TYR A 31 5.57 -6.01 6.28
CA TYR A 31 5.98 -7.16 5.49
C TYR A 31 5.72 -8.45 6.28
N ALA A 32 6.24 -8.54 7.50
CA ALA A 32 6.05 -9.71 8.36
C ALA A 32 4.56 -9.99 8.66
N PHE A 33 3.78 -8.93 8.91
CA PHE A 33 2.34 -9.07 9.12
C PHE A 33 1.65 -9.64 7.88
N LEU A 34 1.85 -9.06 6.70
CA LEU A 34 1.15 -9.52 5.49
C LEU A 34 1.50 -10.96 5.11
N LEU A 35 2.73 -11.41 5.38
CA LEU A 35 3.16 -12.79 5.12
C LEU A 35 2.49 -13.81 6.05
N SER A 36 2.14 -13.42 7.27
CA SER A 36 1.53 -14.31 8.28
C SER A 36 0.01 -14.10 8.45
N ASN A 37 -0.53 -13.04 7.83
CA ASN A 37 -1.93 -12.67 7.95
C ASN A 37 -2.86 -13.60 7.16
N GLU A 38 -3.91 -14.08 7.81
CA GLU A 38 -4.97 -14.90 7.21
C GLU A 38 -6.25 -14.08 6.90
N ARG A 39 -6.33 -12.82 7.37
CA ARG A 39 -7.50 -11.96 7.14
C ARG A 39 -7.51 -11.43 5.71
N ARG A 40 -8.71 -11.16 5.21
CA ARG A 40 -8.91 -10.48 3.93
C ARG A 40 -9.59 -9.14 4.10
N PHE A 41 -9.23 -8.19 3.26
CA PHE A 41 -9.66 -6.80 3.34
C PHE A 41 -10.35 -6.36 2.04
N ASP A 42 -11.38 -5.53 2.19
CA ASP A 42 -12.04 -4.86 1.06
C ASP A 42 -11.23 -3.68 0.52
N LEU A 43 -10.34 -3.12 1.33
CA LEU A 43 -9.42 -2.05 0.95
C LEU A 43 -8.09 -2.26 1.66
N ILE A 44 -6.99 -2.17 0.90
CA ILE A 44 -5.64 -2.09 1.42
C ILE A 44 -5.02 -0.81 0.87
N ALA A 45 -4.60 0.08 1.76
CA ALA A 45 -3.76 1.23 1.41
C ALA A 45 -2.31 0.91 1.82
N MET A 46 -1.43 0.82 0.84
CA MET A 46 0.01 0.71 1.02
C MET A 46 0.59 2.11 0.87
N ASP A 47 1.06 2.66 2.00
CA ASP A 47 1.62 4.01 2.12
C ASP A 47 2.88 3.96 2.99
N VAL A 48 3.80 3.05 2.67
CA VAL A 48 5.00 2.78 3.48
C VAL A 48 6.25 3.32 2.79
N PHE A 49 6.96 4.21 3.47
CA PHE A 49 8.19 4.82 2.99
C PHE A 49 9.29 4.78 4.06
N VAL A 50 10.53 4.72 3.60
CA VAL A 50 11.72 5.12 4.38
C VAL A 50 12.34 6.27 3.61
N ASP A 51 12.49 7.41 4.28
CA ASP A 51 12.70 8.71 3.64
C ASP A 51 11.59 9.00 2.61
N ASN A 52 11.91 8.94 1.32
CA ASN A 52 10.98 9.22 0.22
C ASN A 52 10.71 7.99 -0.66
N GLN A 53 11.26 6.82 -0.29
CA GLN A 53 11.27 5.64 -1.14
C GLN A 53 10.52 4.49 -0.49
N VAL A 54 9.83 3.70 -1.32
CA VAL A 54 9.26 2.44 -0.87
C VAL A 54 10.40 1.41 -0.74
N PRO A 55 10.61 0.80 0.44
CA PRO A 55 11.68 -0.18 0.60
C PRO A 55 11.54 -1.37 -0.36
N GLN A 56 12.66 -1.83 -0.96
CA GLN A 56 12.68 -2.86 -2.00
C GLN A 56 11.96 -4.16 -1.63
N LYS A 57 11.94 -4.53 -0.34
CA LYS A 57 11.20 -5.72 0.13
C LYS A 57 9.71 -5.67 -0.22
N PHE A 58 9.10 -4.48 -0.25
CA PHE A 58 7.70 -4.29 -0.62
C PHE A 58 7.46 -4.36 -2.14
N GLU A 59 8.51 -4.36 -2.95
CA GLU A 59 8.43 -4.57 -4.40
C GLU A 59 8.60 -6.04 -4.81
N SER A 60 8.87 -6.92 -3.83
CA SER A 60 9.14 -8.33 -4.09
C SER A 60 7.88 -9.08 -4.58
N PRO A 61 8.03 -10.07 -5.48
CA PRO A 61 6.91 -10.92 -5.92
C PRO A 61 6.19 -11.59 -4.74
N GLU A 62 6.93 -12.01 -3.72
CA GLU A 62 6.39 -12.67 -2.53
C GLU A 62 5.42 -11.74 -1.78
N PHE A 63 5.81 -10.47 -1.62
CA PHE A 63 4.96 -9.47 -0.95
C PHE A 63 3.75 -9.10 -1.79
N LEU A 64 3.91 -8.92 -3.10
CA LEU A 64 2.79 -8.63 -3.99
C LEU A 64 1.77 -9.77 -4.00
N GLN A 65 2.22 -11.02 -3.99
CA GLN A 65 1.34 -12.17 -3.85
C GLN A 65 0.66 -12.22 -2.48
N ALA A 66 1.36 -11.83 -1.40
CA ALA A 66 0.74 -11.71 -0.08
C ALA A 66 -0.37 -10.65 -0.07
N LEU A 67 -0.14 -9.48 -0.68
CA LEU A 67 -1.17 -8.46 -0.88
C LEU A 67 -2.37 -9.00 -1.66
N ALA A 68 -2.13 -9.71 -2.77
CA ALA A 68 -3.21 -10.30 -3.56
C ALA A 68 -4.04 -11.33 -2.76
N ARG A 69 -3.39 -12.14 -1.92
CA ARG A 69 -4.09 -13.10 -1.03
C ARG A 69 -4.87 -12.40 0.09
N ALA A 70 -4.37 -11.27 0.58
CA ALA A 70 -5.01 -10.46 1.62
C ALA A 70 -6.19 -9.61 1.09
N LEU A 71 -6.39 -9.52 -0.22
CA LEU A 71 -7.56 -8.85 -0.79
C LEU A 71 -8.77 -9.79 -0.87
N GLN A 72 -9.95 -9.22 -0.63
CA GLN A 72 -11.21 -9.84 -1.03
C GLN A 72 -11.34 -9.85 -2.57
N PRO A 73 -12.19 -10.70 -3.18
CA PRO A 73 -12.37 -10.75 -4.63
C PRO A 73 -12.72 -9.42 -5.30
N ARG A 74 -13.38 -8.50 -4.58
CA ARG A 74 -13.69 -7.14 -5.03
C ARG A 74 -12.88 -6.06 -4.32
N GLY A 75 -11.91 -6.48 -3.52
CA GLY A 75 -11.07 -5.60 -2.73
C GLY A 75 -10.24 -4.67 -3.63
N LEU A 76 -9.96 -3.49 -3.11
CA LEU A 76 -9.14 -2.48 -3.77
C LEU A 76 -7.78 -2.39 -3.08
N LEU A 77 -6.70 -2.42 -3.86
CA LEU A 77 -5.37 -2.03 -3.42
C LEU A 77 -5.11 -0.62 -3.93
N LEU A 78 -4.64 0.25 -3.03
CA LEU A 78 -4.05 1.55 -3.32
C LEU A 78 -2.59 1.49 -2.88
N TYR A 79 -1.65 1.64 -3.80
CA TYR A 79 -0.22 1.54 -3.50
C TYR A 79 0.46 2.83 -3.93
N ASN A 80 0.81 3.66 -2.94
CA ASN A 80 1.36 5.00 -3.16
C ASN A 80 2.84 4.93 -3.58
N ARG A 81 3.25 5.82 -4.49
CA ARG A 81 4.61 5.95 -5.01
C ARG A 81 4.93 7.43 -5.20
N LEU A 82 5.95 7.94 -4.54
CA LEU A 82 6.34 9.36 -4.65
C LEU A 82 7.25 9.58 -5.87
N TYR A 83 7.23 10.80 -6.42
CA TYR A 83 8.08 11.26 -7.53
C TYR A 83 8.94 12.46 -7.09
N LEU A 84 9.75 12.28 -6.04
CA LEU A 84 10.53 13.36 -5.43
C LEU A 84 11.97 13.43 -5.95
N GLU A 85 12.51 12.29 -6.38
CA GLU A 85 13.89 12.15 -6.83
C GLU A 85 13.98 11.87 -8.34
N GLU A 86 15.14 12.20 -8.92
CA GLU A 86 15.43 11.88 -10.30
C GLU A 86 15.44 10.35 -10.49
N GLY A 87 14.59 9.86 -11.38
CA GLY A 87 14.47 8.43 -11.67
C GLY A 87 13.26 7.75 -11.04
N ASP A 88 12.56 8.36 -10.08
CA ASP A 88 11.39 7.76 -9.41
C ASP A 88 10.29 7.34 -10.39
N ARG A 89 10.01 8.22 -11.37
CA ARG A 89 9.04 7.94 -12.44
C ARG A 89 9.45 6.74 -13.28
N THR A 90 10.74 6.59 -13.55
CA THR A 90 11.29 5.49 -14.34
C THR A 90 11.24 4.20 -13.53
N HIS A 91 11.69 4.23 -12.27
CA HIS A 91 11.65 3.10 -11.35
C HIS A 91 10.22 2.60 -11.13
N THR A 92 9.30 3.50 -10.79
CA THR A 92 7.87 3.18 -10.61
C THR A 92 7.25 2.59 -11.87
N ARG A 93 7.59 3.10 -13.07
CA ARG A 93 7.09 2.54 -14.33
C ARG A 93 7.65 1.16 -14.61
N SER A 94 8.91 0.91 -14.30
CA SER A 94 9.55 -0.40 -14.42
C SER A 94 8.89 -1.41 -13.47
N PHE A 95 8.76 -1.06 -12.19
CA PHE A 95 8.08 -1.84 -11.17
C PHE A 95 6.63 -2.14 -11.57
N PHE A 96 5.89 -1.11 -12.02
CA PHE A 96 4.51 -1.27 -12.46
C PHE A 96 4.40 -2.25 -13.64
N ARG A 97 5.19 -2.05 -14.70
CA ARG A 97 5.12 -2.89 -15.92
C ARG A 97 5.64 -4.30 -15.70
N GLY A 98 6.54 -4.51 -14.75
CA GLY A 98 7.13 -5.81 -14.42
C GLY A 98 6.38 -6.49 -13.28
N PRO A 99 6.98 -6.56 -12.07
CA PRO A 99 6.50 -7.38 -10.97
C PRO A 99 5.05 -7.06 -10.55
N PHE A 100 4.65 -5.79 -10.57
CA PHE A 100 3.29 -5.42 -10.16
C PHE A 100 2.23 -5.97 -11.12
N ARG A 101 2.38 -5.75 -12.43
CA ARG A 101 1.43 -6.22 -13.45
C ARG A 101 1.44 -7.74 -13.63
N GLN A 102 2.50 -8.44 -13.22
CA GLN A 102 2.52 -9.91 -13.17
C GLN A 102 1.54 -10.45 -12.12
N VAL A 103 1.44 -9.78 -10.97
CA VAL A 103 0.51 -10.19 -9.88
C VAL A 103 -0.87 -9.56 -10.05
N PHE A 104 -0.95 -8.34 -10.59
CA PHE A 104 -2.19 -7.61 -10.84
C PHE A 104 -2.35 -7.28 -12.33
N PRO A 105 -2.80 -8.24 -13.17
CA PRO A 105 -2.88 -8.07 -14.63
C PRO A 105 -3.86 -7.00 -15.11
N GLU A 106 -4.77 -6.54 -14.26
CA GLU A 106 -5.69 -5.43 -14.53
C GLU A 106 -5.24 -4.12 -13.88
N GLY A 107 -4.05 -4.11 -13.27
CA GLY A 107 -3.56 -2.97 -12.51
C GLY A 107 -3.43 -1.70 -13.34
N LYS A 108 -3.63 -0.56 -12.67
CA LYS A 108 -3.63 0.79 -13.25
C LYS A 108 -2.67 1.69 -12.45
N CYS A 109 -1.90 2.54 -13.12
CA CYS A 109 -1.21 3.67 -12.48
C CYS A 109 -2.02 4.94 -12.76
N LEU A 110 -2.43 5.62 -11.70
CA LEU A 110 -2.96 6.97 -11.75
C LEU A 110 -1.80 7.92 -11.48
N GLU A 111 -1.25 8.51 -12.54
CA GLU A 111 -0.22 9.53 -12.40
C GLU A 111 -0.87 10.84 -11.96
N LEU A 112 -0.36 11.39 -10.86
CA LEU A 112 -0.64 12.73 -10.39
C LEU A 112 0.64 13.57 -10.54
N GLU A 113 0.62 14.81 -10.06
CA GLU A 113 1.76 15.74 -10.21
C GLU A 113 3.02 15.21 -9.50
N ASP A 114 2.90 14.85 -8.22
CA ASP A 114 4.04 14.48 -7.37
C ASP A 114 4.07 13.00 -6.94
N ASN A 115 3.10 12.19 -7.36
CA ASN A 115 3.06 10.77 -7.06
C ASN A 115 2.35 9.94 -8.15
N CYS A 116 2.42 8.62 -8.06
CA CYS A 116 1.49 7.72 -8.73
C CYS A 116 0.83 6.78 -7.73
N MET A 117 -0.49 6.65 -7.86
CA MET A 117 -1.25 5.62 -7.16
C MET A 117 -1.39 4.40 -8.05
N LEU A 118 -0.78 3.28 -7.65
CA LEU A 118 -0.96 1.99 -8.31
C LEU A 118 -2.19 1.28 -7.73
N LEU A 119 -3.08 0.84 -8.60
CA LEU A 119 -4.26 0.05 -8.24
C LEU A 119 -4.13 -1.37 -8.77
N ASN A 120 -4.68 -2.35 -8.04
CA ASN A 120 -4.79 -3.73 -8.52
C ASN A 120 -5.75 -3.89 -9.70
N ARG A 121 -6.70 -2.96 -9.86
CA ARG A 121 -7.71 -2.94 -10.93
C ARG A 121 -8.14 -1.50 -11.24
N PRO A 122 -8.80 -1.22 -12.37
CA PRO A 122 -9.38 0.09 -12.64
C PRO A 122 -10.51 0.40 -11.65
N LEU A 123 -10.70 1.69 -11.35
CA LEU A 123 -11.93 2.15 -10.69
C LEU A 123 -13.08 2.08 -11.68
N GLU A 124 -14.23 1.57 -11.25
CA GLU A 124 -15.44 1.60 -12.07
C GLU A 124 -15.85 3.06 -12.25
N ASN A 125 -15.97 3.52 -13.49
CA ASN A 125 -16.59 4.81 -13.77
C ASN A 125 -18.07 4.68 -13.40
N LYS A 126 -18.53 5.51 -12.46
CA LYS A 126 -19.96 5.75 -12.31
C LYS A 126 -20.37 6.71 -13.42
N ASP A 127 -20.94 6.15 -14.48
CA ASP A 127 -21.77 6.91 -15.42
C ASP A 127 -23.08 7.36 -14.74
#